data_AF-A0A3B4ZI15-F1
#
_entry.id   AF-A0A3B4ZI15-F1
#
_cell.length_a   1.000
_cell.length_b   1.000
_cell.length_c   1.000
_cell.angle_alpha   90.00
_cell.angle_beta   90.00
_cell.angle_gamma   90.00
#
_symmetry.space_group_name_H-M   'P 1'
#
loop_
_entity.id
_entity.type
_entity.pdbx_description
1 polymer ?
#
loop_
_entity_poly.entity_id
_entity_poly.type
_entity_poly.pdbx_seq_one_letter_code
_entity_poly.pdbx_strand_id
1 'polypeptide(L)' 'MDEQALLGLNPNADARYRQRAMAYFEQLKESQDAWEVCAEALAKGIYSDDHVKFFCFQVLEHQIRFR' A
#
# COMPACT_ATOMS: atom_id res chain seq x y z
N MET A 1 -4.70 -6.58 3.56
CA MET A 1 -3.42 -5.84 3.50
C MET A 1 -2.59 -6.26 4.70
N ASP A 2 -1.28 -6.44 4.57
CA ASP A 2 -0.39 -6.80 5.70
C ASP A 2 -0.17 -5.58 6.61
N GLU A 3 -0.81 -5.58 7.78
CA GLU A 3 -0.76 -4.49 8.75
C GLU A 3 0.64 -4.22 9.29
N GLN A 4 1.52 -5.24 9.35
CA GLN A 4 2.90 -5.04 9.80
C GLN A 4 3.74 -4.30 8.77
N ALA A 5 3.44 -4.48 7.48
CA ALA A 5 4.06 -3.70 6.42
C ALA A 5 3.56 -2.25 6.43
N LEU A 6 2.29 -2.03 6.76
CA LEU A 6 1.72 -0.67 6.89
C LEU A 6 2.39 0.16 7.99
N LEU A 7 2.87 -0.46 9.07
CA LEU A 7 3.63 0.25 10.12
C LEU A 7 4.87 0.95 9.57
N GLY A 8 5.50 0.40 8.53
CA GLY A 8 6.66 1.02 7.90
C GLY A 8 6.34 2.18 6.96
N LEU A 9 5.07 2.49 6.69
CA LEU A 9 4.67 3.73 5.99
C LEU A 9 4.68 4.96 6.88
N ASN A 10 4.67 4.77 8.21
CA ASN A 10 4.79 5.88 9.12
C ASN A 10 6.19 6.51 8.96
N PRO A 11 6.29 7.84 8.75
CA PRO A 11 7.58 8.51 8.59
C PRO A 11 8.51 8.36 9.80
N ASN A 12 7.96 8.07 10.98
CA ASN A 12 8.71 7.82 12.21
C ASN A 12 9.11 6.34 12.38
N ALA A 13 8.80 5.45 11.43
CA ALA A 13 9.13 4.05 11.53
C ALA A 13 10.64 3.79 11.34
N ASP A 14 11.18 2.84 12.10
CA ASP A 14 12.58 2.42 11.96
C ASP A 14 12.89 2.03 10.51
N ALA A 15 14.16 2.22 10.12
CA ALA A 15 14.63 1.93 8.77
C ALA A 15 14.31 0.49 8.32
N ARG A 16 14.30 -0.47 9.25
CA ARG A 16 13.96 -1.88 8.99
C ARG A 16 12.48 -2.07 8.61
N TYR A 17 11.58 -1.38 9.30
CA TYR A 17 10.14 -1.43 8.99
C TYR A 17 9.86 -0.71 7.66
N ARG A 18 10.53 0.42 7.39
CA ARG A 18 10.44 1.11 6.09
C ARG A 18 10.88 0.25 4.92
N GLN A 19 12.02 -0.44 5.03
CA GLN A 19 12.49 -1.37 3.98
C GLN A 19 11.51 -2.51 3.75
N ARG A 20 10.99 -3.11 4.82
CA ARG A 20 10.01 -4.19 4.72
C ARG A 20 8.72 -3.73 4.06
N ALA A 21 8.26 -2.53 4.40
CA ALA A 21 7.09 -1.91 3.79
C ALA A 21 7.32 -1.70 2.29
N MET A 22 8.43 -1.08 1.89
CA MET A 22 8.79 -0.90 0.47
C MET A 22 8.81 -2.23 -0.31
N ALA A 23 9.41 -3.29 0.25
CA ALA A 23 9.46 -4.60 -0.41
C ALA A 23 8.06 -5.22 -0.57
N TYR A 24 7.23 -5.15 0.46
CA TYR A 24 5.84 -5.62 0.41
C TYR A 24 5.03 -4.84 -0.64
N PHE A 25 5.30 -3.54 -0.77
CA PHE A 25 4.59 -2.68 -1.69
C PHE A 25 4.96 -2.88 -3.16
N GLU A 26 6.23 -3.13 -3.48
CA GLU A 26 6.59 -3.52 -4.84
C GLU A 26 5.93 -4.84 -5.23
N GLN A 27 5.85 -5.82 -4.31
CA GLN A 27 5.11 -7.05 -4.55
C GLN A 27 3.61 -6.83 -4.78
N LEU A 28 2.99 -5.89 -4.06
CA LEU A 28 1.59 -5.53 -4.28
C LEU A 28 1.36 -4.88 -5.65
N LYS A 29 2.29 -4.08 -6.15
CA LYS A 29 2.15 -3.46 -7.48
C LYS A 29 2.21 -4.47 -8.62
N GLU A 30 3.00 -5.54 -8.45
CA GLU A 30 3.09 -6.64 -9.43
C GLU A 30 1.94 -7.66 -9.31
N SER A 31 1.25 -7.69 -8.16
CA SER A 31 0.18 -8.63 -7.89
C SER A 31 -1.09 -8.31 -8.69
N GLN A 32 -1.74 -9.36 -9.19
CA GLN A 32 -2.90 -9.25 -10.08
C GLN A 32 -4.18 -8.74 -9.42
N ASP A 33 -4.29 -8.93 -8.10
CA ASP A 33 -5.51 -8.73 -7.32
C ASP A 33 -5.31 -7.69 -6.19
N ALA A 34 -4.08 -7.24 -5.99
CA ALA A 34 -3.73 -6.27 -4.95
C ALA A 34 -4.43 -4.92 -5.10
N TRP A 35 -4.76 -4.53 -6.34
CA TRP A 35 -5.52 -3.33 -6.63
C TRP A 35 -6.94 -3.40 -6.04
N GLU A 36 -7.58 -4.57 -6.00
CA GLU A 36 -8.92 -4.73 -5.41
C GLU A 36 -8.87 -4.47 -3.91
N VAL A 37 -7.85 -5.01 -3.24
CA VAL A 37 -7.63 -4.80 -1.81
C VAL A 37 -7.38 -3.32 -1.50
N CYS A 38 -6.65 -2.61 -2.36
CA CYS A 38 -6.41 -1.17 -2.24
C CYS A 38 -7.67 -0.34 -2.51
N ALA A 39 -8.45 -0.69 -3.54
CA ALA A 39 -9.72 -0.05 -3.87
C ALA A 39 -10.73 -0.21 -2.73
N GLU A 40 -10.87 -1.42 -2.20
CA GLU A 40 -11.80 -1.72 -1.12
C GLU A 40 -11.40 -1.02 0.18
N ALA A 41 -10.11 -0.96 0.50
CA ALA A 41 -9.60 -0.24 1.66
C ALA A 41 -9.89 1.26 1.60
N LEU A 42 -9.72 1.87 0.41
CA LEU A 42 -10.06 3.28 0.17
C LEU A 42 -11.57 3.51 0.25
N ALA A 43 -12.37 2.68 -0.40
CA ALA A 43 -13.83 2.82 -0.44
C ALA A 43 -14.48 2.67 0.94
N LYS A 44 -13.98 1.73 1.76
CA LYS A 44 -14.43 1.52 3.14
C LYS A 44 -13.86 2.53 4.13
N GLY A 45 -12.88 3.34 3.72
CA GLY A 45 -12.21 4.31 4.60
C GLY A 45 -11.54 3.65 5.80
N ILE A 46 -11.03 2.41 5.64
CA ILE A 46 -10.51 1.59 6.75
C ILE A 46 -9.28 2.25 7.38
N TYR A 47 -8.48 2.93 6.57
CA TYR A 47 -7.25 3.59 7.01
C TYR A 47 -7.44 5.10 7.01
N SER A 48 -7.22 5.72 8.17
CA SER A 48 -7.17 7.18 8.31
C SER A 48 -5.83 7.78 7.90
N ASP A 49 -4.75 6.97 7.93
CA ASP A 49 -3.38 7.39 7.59
C ASP A 49 -3.25 7.73 6.10
N ASP A 50 -2.83 8.96 5.81
CA ASP A 50 -2.69 9.47 4.45
C ASP A 50 -1.57 8.79 3.66
N HIS A 51 -0.54 8.24 4.32
CA HIS A 51 0.51 7.48 3.64
C HIS A 51 -0.03 6.14 3.12
N VAL A 52 -0.91 5.50 3.88
CA VAL A 52 -1.59 4.26 3.46
C VAL A 52 -2.53 4.54 2.29
N LYS A 53 -3.29 5.63 2.35
CA LYS A 53 -4.17 6.05 1.24
C LYS A 53 -3.38 6.38 -0.02
N PHE A 54 -2.32 7.19 0.12
CA PHE A 54 -1.44 7.55 -0.99
C PHE A 54 -0.88 6.31 -1.67
N PHE A 55 -0.42 5.34 -0.88
CA PHE A 55 0.04 4.07 -1.41
C PHE A 55 -1.05 3.30 -2.17
N CYS A 56 -2.25 3.17 -1.59
CA CYS A 56 -3.37 2.51 -2.27
C CYS A 56 -3.68 3.18 -3.62
N PHE A 57 -3.60 4.52 -3.70
CA PHE A 57 -3.74 5.23 -4.96
C PHE A 57 -2.61 4.92 -5.95
N GLN A 58 -1.37 4.75 -5.51
CA GLN A 58 -0.26 4.36 -6.39
C GLN A 58 -0.45 2.96 -7.00
N VAL A 59 -0.98 2.00 -6.22
CA VAL A 59 -1.29 0.66 -6.74
C VAL A 59 -2.39 0.74 -7.81
N LEU A 60 -3.44 1.53 -7.55
CA LEU A 60 -4.52 1.74 -8.52
C LEU A 60 -4.04 2.45 -9.79
N GLU A 61 -3.21 3.49 -9.64
CA GLU A 61 -2.60 4.21 -10.77
C GLU A 61 -1.75 3.26 -11.61
N HIS A 62 -0.93 2.42 -10.98
CA HIS A 62 -0.12 1.43 -11.68
C HIS A 62 -1.00 0.43 -12.45
N GLN A 63 -2.05 -0.10 -11.82
CA GLN A 63 -2.97 -1.02 -12.46
C GLN A 63 -3.61 -0.42 -13.71
N ILE A 64 -4.11 0.83 -13.63
CA ILE A 64 -4.75 1.51 -14.77
C ILE A 64 -3.75 1.85 -15.88
N ARG A 65 -2.49 2.10 -15.55
CA ARG A 65 -1.46 2.46 -16.53
C ARG A 65 -0.84 1.28 -17.25
N PHE A 66 -0.69 0.14 -16.56
CA PHE A 66 0.08 -1.00 -17.06
C PHE A 66 -0.77 -2.23 -17.38
N ARG A 67 -2.11 -2.15 -17.22
CA ARG A 67 -3.07 -3.15 -17.70
C ARG A 67 -4.20 -2.52 -18.47
#